data_AF-A0AAV2DZV5-F1
#
_entry.id   AF-A0AAV2DZV5-F1
#
_cell.length_a   1.000
_cell.length_b   1.000
_cell.length_c   1.000
_cell.angle_alpha   90.00
_cell.angle_beta   90.00
_cell.angle_gamma   90.00
#
_symmetry.space_group_name_H-M   'P 1'
#
loop_
_entity.id
_entity.type
_entity.pdbx_description
1 polymer ?
#
loop_
_entity_poly.entity_id
_entity_poly.type
_entity_poly.pdbx_seq_one_letter_code
_entity_poly.pdbx_strand_id
1 'polypeptide(L)'
;MSVPFVADLRLIALVTPSMNVALALMPSREEIQTVVFSIGGFQAPSSDGFTDIFFQAFWGVVGDSVMVAVLEFFSNWSFVAQL
;
A
#
# COMPACT_ATOMS: atom_id res chain seq x y z
N MET A 1 4.41 -45.81 -7.51
CA MET A 1 3.12 -45.22 -7.92
C MET A 1 3.16 -43.76 -7.51
N SER A 2 3.56 -42.91 -8.45
CA SER A 2 3.83 -41.48 -8.25
C SER A 2 2.49 -40.74 -8.20
N VAL A 3 2.20 -40.10 -7.08
CA VAL A 3 1.12 -39.10 -7.04
C VAL A 3 1.47 -37.97 -8.00
N PRO A 4 0.60 -37.55 -8.93
CA PRO A 4 0.91 -36.44 -9.80
C PRO A 4 0.90 -35.17 -8.97
N PHE A 5 2.06 -34.52 -8.86
CA PHE A 5 2.19 -33.17 -8.36
C PHE A 5 1.59 -32.21 -9.41
N VAL A 6 0.25 -32.16 -9.48
CA VAL A 6 -0.48 -31.16 -10.27
C VAL A 6 -1.68 -30.72 -9.43
N ALA A 7 -1.41 -29.96 -8.37
CA ALA A 7 -2.46 -29.37 -7.55
C ALA A 7 -2.02 -28.01 -6.99
N ASP A 8 -1.49 -27.11 -7.83
CA ASP A 8 -1.59 -25.69 -7.52
C ASP A 8 -1.41 -24.74 -8.72
N LEU A 9 -2.06 -25.04 -9.85
CA LEU A 9 -2.11 -24.13 -11.01
C LEU A 9 -3.26 -23.11 -10.93
N ARG A 10 -3.87 -22.92 -9.75
CA ARG A 10 -4.98 -21.96 -9.57
C ARG A 10 -4.54 -20.54 -9.23
N LEU A 11 -3.25 -20.30 -8.99
CA LEU A 11 -2.74 -18.97 -8.66
C LEU A 11 -2.48 -18.06 -9.88
N ILE A 12 -2.60 -18.56 -11.11
CA ILE A 12 -2.14 -17.82 -12.30
C ILE A 12 -3.27 -17.26 -13.20
N ALA A 13 -4.54 -17.34 -12.78
CA ALA A 13 -5.67 -16.93 -13.65
C ALA A 13 -6.76 -16.08 -12.97
N LEU A 14 -6.51 -15.49 -11.80
CA LEU A 14 -7.48 -14.59 -11.16
C LEU A 14 -7.29 -13.12 -11.56
N VAL A 15 -6.06 -12.72 -11.86
CA VAL A 15 -5.73 -11.34 -12.22
C VAL A 15 -5.81 -11.20 -13.73
N THR A 16 -6.82 -10.47 -14.23
CA THR A 16 -6.94 -10.18 -15.65
C THR A 16 -5.78 -9.29 -16.11
N PRO A 17 -5.46 -9.25 -17.42
CA PRO A 17 -4.47 -8.31 -17.94
C PRO A 17 -4.77 -6.85 -17.57
N SER A 18 -6.06 -6.47 -17.52
CA SER A 18 -6.48 -5.15 -17.10
C SER A 18 -6.21 -4.87 -15.62
N MET A 19 -6.38 -5.85 -14.73
CA MET A 19 -6.03 -5.71 -13.31
C MET A 19 -4.52 -5.58 -13.12
N ASN A 20 -3.71 -6.34 -13.88
CA ASN A 20 -2.25 -6.21 -13.84
C ASN A 20 -1.80 -4.80 -14.24
N VAL A 21 -2.40 -4.25 -15.29
CA VAL A 21 -2.12 -2.86 -15.70
C VAL A 21 -2.50 -1.89 -14.57
N ALA A 22 -3.70 -2.03 -13.99
CA ALA A 22 -4.16 -1.16 -12.91
C ALA A 22 -3.25 -1.21 -11.67
N LEU A 23 -2.80 -2.40 -11.27
CA LEU A 23 -1.91 -2.60 -10.12
C LEU A 23 -0.50 -2.05 -10.31
N ALA A 24 -0.08 -1.83 -11.56
CA ALA A 24 1.22 -1.27 -11.91
C ALA A 24 1.20 0.26 -12.11
N LEU A 25 0.04 0.90 -12.00
CA LEU A 25 -0.08 2.35 -12.14
C LEU A 25 0.41 3.09 -10.89
N MET A 26 0.82 4.33 -11.10
CA MET A 26 1.10 5.27 -10.02
C MET A 26 -0.20 5.55 -9.25
N PRO A 27 -0.22 5.45 -7.91
CA PRO A 27 -1.39 5.83 -7.15
C PRO A 27 -1.66 7.33 -7.28
N SER A 28 -2.94 7.72 -7.30
CA SER A 28 -3.33 9.13 -7.31
C SER A 28 -3.31 9.74 -5.90
N ARG A 29 -3.27 11.07 -5.79
CA ARG A 29 -3.36 11.73 -4.47
C ARG A 29 -4.65 11.40 -3.75
N GLU A 30 -5.75 11.35 -4.49
CA GLU A 30 -7.08 11.01 -3.99
C GLU A 30 -7.12 9.56 -3.50
N GLU A 31 -6.51 8.64 -4.23
CA GLU A 31 -6.37 7.23 -3.83
C GLU A 31 -5.58 7.11 -2.52
N ILE A 32 -4.42 7.76 -2.44
CA ILE A 32 -3.56 7.75 -1.25
C ILE A 32 -4.32 8.29 -0.04
N GLN A 33 -4.97 9.45 -0.18
CA GLN A 33 -5.73 10.05 0.91
C GLN A 33 -6.90 9.15 1.32
N THR A 34 -7.66 8.63 0.37
CA THR A 34 -8.82 7.76 0.64
C THR A 34 -8.37 6.53 1.42
N VAL A 35 -7.25 5.92 1.02
CA VAL A 35 -6.69 4.76 1.71
C VAL A 35 -6.30 5.14 3.13
N VAL A 36 -5.51 6.21 3.35
CA VAL A 36 -5.09 6.65 4.69
C VAL A 36 -6.29 6.86 5.64
N PHE A 37 -7.38 7.45 5.14
CA PHE A 37 -8.61 7.68 5.93
C PHE A 37 -9.48 6.42 6.08
N SER A 38 -9.25 5.39 5.27
CA SER A 38 -9.93 4.10 5.38
C SER A 38 -9.24 3.12 6.34
N ILE A 39 -7.98 3.39 6.73
CA ILE A 39 -7.25 2.55 7.69
C ILE A 39 -7.93 2.65 9.06
N GLY A 40 -8.35 1.50 9.59
CA GLY A 40 -9.05 1.42 10.86
C GLY A 40 -8.13 1.74 12.03
N GLY A 41 -8.38 2.87 12.72
CA GLY A 41 -7.57 3.39 13.82
C GLY A 41 -7.51 2.57 15.12
N PHE A 42 -7.92 1.30 15.09
CA PHE A 42 -7.87 0.37 16.23
C PHE A 42 -6.73 -0.64 16.13
N GLN A 43 -5.83 -0.49 15.15
CA GLN A 43 -4.59 -1.26 15.14
C GLN A 43 -3.75 -0.89 16.37
N ALA A 44 -3.10 -1.90 16.96
CA ALA A 44 -2.18 -1.67 18.07
C ALA A 44 -1.14 -0.62 17.64
N PRO A 45 -0.77 0.34 18.52
CA PRO A 45 0.18 1.38 18.17
C PRO A 45 1.46 0.75 17.59
N SER A 46 1.99 1.37 16.54
CA SER A 46 3.32 1.02 16.04
C SER A 46 4.33 1.17 17.19
N SER A 47 5.50 0.54 17.08
CA SER A 47 6.54 0.60 18.13
C SER A 47 6.99 2.03 18.46
N ASP A 48 6.67 2.99 17.59
CA ASP A 48 6.89 4.43 17.73
C ASP A 48 5.81 5.17 18.55
N GLY A 49 4.70 4.50 18.91
CA GLY A 49 3.60 5.07 19.69
C GLY A 49 2.55 5.83 18.87
N PHE A 50 2.66 5.90 17.55
CA PHE A 50 1.66 6.50 16.67
C PHE A 50 0.68 5.43 16.17
N THR A 51 -0.59 5.81 16.09
CA THR A 51 -1.66 5.02 15.44
C THR A 51 -2.06 5.69 14.13
N ASP A 52 -2.78 4.98 13.27
CA ASP A 52 -3.27 5.51 11.99
C ASP A 52 -4.10 6.80 12.16
N ILE A 53 -4.70 6.98 13.34
CA ILE A 53 -5.43 8.19 13.75
C ILE A 53 -4.54 9.44 13.69
N PHE A 54 -3.23 9.33 13.96
CA PHE A 54 -2.31 10.46 13.86
C PHE A 54 -2.28 11.04 12.44
N PHE A 55 -2.12 10.19 11.43
CA PHE A 55 -2.06 10.63 10.03
C PHE A 55 -3.38 11.22 9.57
N GLN A 56 -4.51 10.69 10.06
CA GLN A 56 -5.84 11.22 9.77
C GLN A 56 -6.07 12.58 10.46
N ALA A 57 -5.73 12.71 11.75
CA ALA A 57 -5.96 13.91 12.54
C ALA A 57 -5.06 15.09 12.15
N PHE A 58 -3.82 14.81 11.76
CA PHE A 58 -2.83 15.83 11.39
C PHE A 58 -2.58 15.90 9.88
N TRP A 59 -3.51 15.38 9.06
CA TRP A 59 -3.38 15.33 7.61
C TRP A 59 -3.03 16.67 6.97
N GLY A 60 -3.56 17.79 7.47
CA GLY A 60 -3.22 19.13 6.98
C GLY A 60 -1.76 19.56 7.19
N VAL A 61 -1.01 18.84 8.03
CA VAL A 61 0.41 19.07 8.30
C VAL A 61 1.28 18.00 7.64
N VAL A 62 0.90 16.72 7.76
CA VAL A 62 1.72 15.60 7.29
C VAL A 62 1.34 15.08 5.91
N GLY A 63 0.18 15.47 5.37
CA GLY A 63 -0.39 14.90 4.15
C GLY A 63 0.52 15.05 2.94
N ASP A 64 1.11 16.22 2.72
CA ASP A 64 2.04 16.43 1.60
C ASP A 64 3.31 15.56 1.73
N SER A 65 3.86 15.43 2.93
CA SER A 65 5.01 14.55 3.19
C SER A 65 4.67 13.09 2.94
N VAL A 66 3.47 12.64 3.35
CA VAL A 66 2.97 11.29 3.06
C VAL A 66 2.82 11.08 1.56
N MET A 67 2.27 12.05 0.83
CA MET A 67 2.14 11.98 -0.64
C MET A 67 3.49 11.81 -1.32
N VAL A 68 4.47 12.64 -0.95
CA VAL A 68 5.82 12.57 -1.51
C VAL A 68 6.43 11.20 -1.21
N ALA A 69 6.38 10.74 0.04
CA ALA A 69 6.96 9.46 0.43
C ALA A 69 6.34 8.27 -0.32
N VAL A 70 5.00 8.25 -0.48
CA VAL A 70 4.31 7.19 -1.23
C VAL A 70 4.69 7.24 -2.71
N LEU A 71 4.67 8.42 -3.33
CA LEU A 71 5.02 8.55 -4.75
C LEU A 71 6.51 8.22 -5.00
N GLU A 72 7.41 8.60 -4.11
CA GLU A 72 8.83 8.21 -4.21
C GLU A 72 9.01 6.70 -4.06
N PHE A 73 8.25 6.07 -3.15
CA PHE A 73 8.27 4.62 -2.99
C PHE A 73 7.82 3.91 -4.27
N PHE A 74 6.71 4.30 -4.89
CA PHE A 74 6.25 3.65 -6.13
C PHE A 74 7.13 3.96 -7.35
N SER A 75 7.87 5.08 -7.32
CA SER A 75 8.84 5.41 -8.37
C SER A 75 10.11 4.56 -8.30
N ASN A 76 10.63 4.33 -7.09
CA ASN A 76 11.93 3.71 -6.86
C ASN A 76 11.85 2.27 -6.30
N TRP A 77 10.66 1.83 -5.90
CA TRP A 77 10.39 0.58 -5.16
C TRP A 77 11.19 0.47 -3.85
N SER A 78 11.58 1.61 -3.28
CA SER A 78 12.36 1.69 -2.05
C SER A 78 12.10 3.01 -1.33
N PHE A 79 12.13 3.00 0.00
CA PHE A 79 12.22 4.23 0.78
C PHE A 79 13.67 4.68 0.86
N VAL A 80 13.94 5.92 0.49
CA VAL A 80 15.19 6.58 0.87
C VAL A 80 14.92 7.20 2.24
N ALA A 81 15.61 6.71 3.27
CA ALA A 81 15.53 7.34 4.59
C ALA A 81 16.09 8.77 4.47
N GLN A 82 15.21 9.76 4.41
CA GLN A 82 15.60 11.15 4.63
C GLN A 82 15.62 11.36 6.14
N LEU A 83 16.84 11.40 6.70
CA LEU A 83 17.13 11.75 8.09
C LEU A 83 16.99 13.26 8.31
#